data_AF-A0A015M4Q0-F1
#
_entry.id   AF-A0A015M4Q0-F1
#
_cell.length_a   1.000
_cell.length_b   1.000
_cell.length_c   1.000
_cell.angle_alpha   90.00
_cell.angle_beta   90.00
_cell.angle_gamma   90.00
#
_symmetry.space_group_name_H-M   'P 1'
#
loop_
_entity.id
_entity.type
_entity.pdbx_description
1 polymer ?
#
loop_
_entity_poly.entity_id
_entity_poly.type
_entity_poly.pdbx_seq_one_letter_code
_entity_poly.pdbx_strand_id
1 'polypeptide(L)'
;MWQLGRFLFFILLFTFVENYQHNDIFKESLTIKPLSDGKLLTHFQFNVRTSEIKEGKAFSHYKFFPRAIGQIIQSYNARELHLTFTQGRWNYEDWGYPIVPSAGTGVELWAWLWKDGKLDKNWKSLTNALAGLFCASLNFIDDTITVQPKLSFRPEGLYNDFYSLYSYGIICAC
;
A
#
# COMPACT_ATOMS: atom_id res chain seq x y z
N MET A 1 -34.85 50.73 -8.10
CA MET A 1 -34.78 49.85 -6.90
C MET A 1 -34.93 48.34 -7.24
N TRP A 2 -34.42 47.84 -8.39
CA TRP A 2 -34.54 46.42 -8.79
C TRP A 2 -33.19 45.68 -9.00
N GLN A 3 -32.06 46.32 -8.66
CA GLN A 3 -30.71 45.75 -8.87
C GLN A 3 -30.18 44.97 -7.65
N LEU A 4 -30.73 45.17 -6.45
CA LEU A 4 -30.25 44.51 -5.21
C LEU A 4 -30.65 43.03 -5.11
N GLY A 5 -31.81 42.64 -5.66
CA GLY A 5 -32.31 41.26 -5.57
C GLY A 5 -31.51 40.26 -6.42
N ARG A 6 -30.98 40.68 -7.57
CA ARG A 6 -30.14 39.82 -8.43
C ARG A 6 -28.74 39.60 -7.84
N PHE A 7 -28.21 40.57 -7.11
CA PHE A 7 -26.92 40.45 -6.42
C PHE A 7 -27.00 39.48 -5.22
N LEU A 8 -28.08 39.55 -4.44
CA LEU A 8 -28.32 38.63 -3.32
C LEU A 8 -28.51 37.18 -3.78
N PHE A 9 -29.15 36.96 -4.93
CA PHE A 9 -29.34 35.62 -5.50
C PHE A 9 -28.01 35.00 -6.01
N PHE A 10 -27.11 35.82 -6.55
CA PHE A 10 -25.76 35.37 -6.96
C PHE A 10 -24.86 35.04 -5.76
N ILE A 11 -25.01 35.75 -4.63
CA ILE A 11 -24.28 35.47 -3.39
C ILE A 11 -24.78 34.18 -2.72
N LEU A 12 -26.09 33.90 -2.78
CA LEU A 12 -26.69 32.67 -2.24
C LEU A 12 -26.34 31.41 -3.05
N LEU A 13 -26.04 31.54 -4.34
CA LEU A 13 -25.56 30.43 -5.18
C LEU A 13 -24.07 30.09 -4.95
N PHE A 14 -23.29 31.02 -4.37
CA PHE A 14 -21.86 30.83 -4.15
C PHE A 14 -21.51 30.13 -2.82
N THR A 15 -22.46 29.96 -1.90
CA THR A 15 -22.18 29.47 -0.53
C THR A 15 -22.47 28.00 -0.28
N PHE A 16 -23.00 27.26 -1.26
CA PHE A 16 -23.09 25.79 -1.18
C PHE A 16 -21.93 25.13 -1.93
N VAL A 17 -20.70 25.45 -1.53
CA VAL A 17 -19.58 24.54 -1.74
C VAL A 17 -19.65 23.53 -0.60
N GLU A 18 -20.34 22.41 -0.85
CA GLU A 18 -20.21 21.23 0.01
C GLU A 18 -18.72 20.86 0.05
N ASN A 19 -18.08 21.14 1.19
CA ASN A 19 -16.75 20.63 1.46
C ASN A 19 -16.89 19.11 1.62
N TYR A 20 -16.62 18.36 0.55
CA TYR A 20 -16.50 16.92 0.60
C TYR A 20 -15.32 16.58 1.51
N GLN A 21 -15.60 16.32 2.79
CA GLN A 21 -14.60 15.91 3.76
C GLN A 21 -14.05 14.54 3.33
N HIS A 22 -12.88 14.56 2.71
CA HIS A 22 -12.16 13.36 2.37
C HIS A 22 -11.67 12.70 3.68
N ASN A 23 -12.37 11.64 4.09
CA ASN A 23 -12.16 11.00 5.39
C ASN A 23 -11.05 9.94 5.31
N ASP A 24 -9.83 10.41 5.01
CA ASP A 24 -8.63 9.58 5.05
C ASP A 24 -8.24 9.32 6.51
N ILE A 25 -7.96 8.06 6.84
CA ILE A 25 -7.54 7.64 8.18
C ILE A 25 -6.10 7.17 8.12
N PHE A 26 -5.24 7.79 8.93
CA PHE A 26 -3.86 7.36 9.15
C PHE A 26 -3.69 6.91 10.60
N LYS A 27 -3.11 5.73 10.81
CA LYS A 27 -2.77 5.18 12.12
C LYS A 27 -1.34 4.68 12.13
N GLU A 28 -0.57 5.07 13.13
CA GLU A 28 0.78 4.56 13.37
C GLU A 28 0.85 3.83 14.72
N SER A 29 1.68 2.81 14.82
CA SER A 29 1.96 2.09 16.06
C SER A 29 3.43 1.69 16.15
N LEU A 30 3.97 1.76 17.37
CA LEU A 30 5.31 1.33 17.71
C LEU A 30 5.24 0.35 18.88
N THR A 31 5.76 -0.85 18.67
CA THR A 31 5.95 -1.85 19.72
C THR A 31 7.44 -2.02 19.97
N ILE A 32 7.84 -1.93 21.24
CA ILE A 32 9.20 -2.17 21.69
C ILE A 32 9.17 -3.30 22.71
N LYS A 33 10.02 -4.33 22.52
CA LYS A 33 10.09 -5.49 23.39
C LYS A 33 11.56 -5.93 23.58
N PRO A 34 12.07 -6.02 24.81
CA PRO A 34 13.37 -6.63 25.05
C PRO A 34 13.31 -8.14 24.75
N LEU A 35 14.35 -8.66 24.12
CA LEU A 35 14.52 -10.08 23.80
C LEU A 35 15.42 -10.76 24.83
N SER A 36 15.37 -12.09 24.87
CA SER A 36 16.08 -12.96 25.81
C SER A 36 17.61 -12.85 25.70
N ASP A 37 18.13 -12.53 24.53
CA ASP A 37 19.55 -12.37 24.23
C ASP A 37 20.05 -10.92 24.45
N GLY A 38 19.22 -10.07 25.04
CA GLY A 38 19.56 -8.66 25.31
C GLY A 38 19.33 -7.72 24.12
N LYS A 39 18.90 -8.23 22.96
CA LYS A 39 18.48 -7.40 21.82
C LYS A 39 17.16 -6.70 22.09
N LEU A 40 16.88 -5.66 21.32
CA LEU A 40 15.62 -4.93 21.36
C LEU A 40 14.82 -5.17 20.08
N LEU A 41 13.66 -5.82 20.22
CA LEU A 41 12.67 -5.88 19.16
C LEU A 41 11.97 -4.53 19.06
N THR A 42 11.94 -3.98 17.85
CA THR A 42 11.14 -2.81 17.48
C THR A 42 10.27 -3.16 16.29
N HIS A 43 8.99 -2.85 16.38
CA HIS A 43 8.02 -3.03 15.31
C HIS A 43 7.25 -1.74 15.10
N PHE A 44 7.47 -1.11 13.95
CA PHE A 44 6.74 0.06 13.48
C PHE A 44 5.71 -0.39 12.47
N GLN A 45 4.46 0.08 12.59
CA GLN A 45 3.41 -0.19 11.64
C GLN A 45 2.65 1.09 11.33
N PHE A 46 2.34 1.28 10.05
CA PHE A 46 1.61 2.42 9.53
C PHE A 46 0.47 1.91 8.66
N ASN A 47 -0.73 2.40 8.93
CA ASN A 47 -1.96 2.01 8.26
C ASN A 47 -2.66 3.26 7.70
N VAL A 48 -2.84 3.30 6.39
CA VAL A 48 -3.54 4.37 5.68
C VAL A 48 -4.80 3.79 5.08
N ARG A 49 -5.97 4.40 5.35
CA ARG A 49 -7.22 4.10 4.66
C ARG A 49 -7.67 5.33 3.88
N THR A 50 -7.94 5.16 2.60
CA THR A 50 -8.41 6.25 1.73
C THR A 50 -9.64 5.86 0.93
N SER A 51 -10.58 6.79 0.77
CA SER A 51 -11.82 6.59 0.00
C SER A 51 -11.70 6.95 -1.49
N GLU A 52 -10.53 7.39 -1.95
CA GLU A 52 -10.33 7.96 -3.28
C GLU A 52 -10.15 6.93 -4.40
N ILE A 53 -9.93 5.65 -4.07
CA ILE A 53 -9.65 4.62 -5.07
C ILE A 53 -10.94 3.90 -5.45
N LYS A 54 -11.59 4.43 -6.48
CA LYS A 54 -12.63 3.69 -7.22
C LYS A 54 -11.98 3.04 -8.44
N GLU A 55 -12.48 1.87 -8.81
CA GLU A 55 -12.07 1.13 -9.99
C GLU A 55 -11.94 2.05 -11.22
N GLY A 56 -10.75 2.11 -11.83
CA GLY A 56 -10.48 2.93 -13.01
C GLY A 56 -10.26 4.44 -12.78
N LYS A 57 -10.24 4.93 -11.54
CA LYS A 57 -9.89 6.34 -11.24
C LYS A 57 -8.47 6.45 -10.68
N ALA A 58 -7.71 7.40 -11.24
CA ALA A 58 -6.39 7.75 -10.74
C ALA A 58 -6.48 8.35 -9.33
N PHE A 59 -5.42 8.20 -8.52
CA PHE A 59 -5.32 8.84 -7.22
C PHE A 59 -5.37 10.35 -7.44
N SER A 60 -6.32 11.03 -6.81
CA SER A 60 -6.37 12.50 -6.86
C SER A 60 -5.43 13.13 -5.83
N HIS A 61 -5.26 12.50 -4.66
CA HIS A 61 -4.43 13.01 -3.57
C HIS A 61 -3.54 11.92 -2.96
N TYR A 62 -2.33 12.31 -2.56
CA TYR A 62 -1.30 11.44 -1.97
C TYR A 62 -0.91 11.94 -0.58
N LYS A 63 -1.90 12.29 0.25
CA LYS A 63 -1.66 12.96 1.53
C LYS A 63 -0.88 12.10 2.53
N PHE A 64 -1.27 10.83 2.66
CA PHE A 64 -0.69 9.90 3.62
C PHE A 64 -0.05 8.66 2.96
N PHE A 65 -0.11 8.57 1.63
CA PHE A 65 0.44 7.46 0.87
C PHE A 65 1.47 7.96 -0.16
N PRO A 66 2.68 7.36 -0.24
CA PRO A 66 3.71 7.83 -1.15
C PRO A 66 3.27 7.81 -2.61
N ARG A 67 3.35 8.97 -3.27
CA ARG A 67 2.96 9.14 -4.68
C ARG A 67 3.67 8.18 -5.63
N ALA A 68 4.97 7.97 -5.43
CA ALA A 68 5.76 7.10 -6.29
C ALA A 68 5.19 5.66 -6.33
N ILE A 69 4.82 5.12 -5.17
CA ILE A 69 4.26 3.76 -5.07
C ILE A 69 2.86 3.73 -5.71
N GLY A 70 1.99 4.68 -5.38
CA GLY A 70 0.63 4.67 -5.93
C GLY A 70 0.56 4.87 -7.43
N GLN A 71 1.45 5.69 -8.00
CA GLN A 71 1.56 5.82 -9.45
C GLN A 71 1.97 4.50 -10.12
N ILE A 72 2.91 3.75 -9.53
CA ILE A 72 3.34 2.44 -10.05
C ILE A 72 2.17 1.45 -10.00
N ILE A 73 1.50 1.34 -8.86
CA ILE A 73 0.34 0.43 -8.67
C ILE A 73 -0.75 0.71 -9.71
N GLN A 74 -1.07 1.98 -9.95
CA GLN A 74 -2.07 2.37 -10.95
C GLN A 74 -1.63 2.15 -12.39
N SER A 75 -0.37 2.49 -12.71
CA SER A 75 0.14 2.40 -14.09
C SER A 75 0.17 0.96 -14.61
N TYR A 76 0.31 0.00 -13.71
CA TYR A 76 0.42 -1.43 -14.05
C TYR A 76 -0.78 -2.25 -13.57
N ASN A 77 -1.91 -1.60 -13.26
CA ASN A 77 -3.16 -2.28 -12.90
C ASN A 77 -2.99 -3.30 -11.75
N ALA A 78 -2.20 -2.97 -10.74
CA ALA A 78 -2.13 -3.74 -9.50
C ALA A 78 -3.27 -3.32 -8.57
N ARG A 79 -4.07 -4.30 -8.14
CA ARG A 79 -5.12 -4.12 -7.13
C ARG A 79 -4.57 -4.21 -5.72
N GLU A 80 -3.60 -5.10 -5.55
CA GLU A 80 -2.98 -5.39 -4.27
C GLU A 80 -1.52 -5.74 -4.55
N LEU A 81 -0.65 -5.27 -3.66
CA LEU A 81 0.80 -5.39 -3.79
C LEU A 81 1.36 -5.60 -2.40
N HIS A 82 2.10 -6.68 -2.23
CA HIS A 82 2.84 -6.99 -1.02
C HIS A 82 4.30 -7.10 -1.36
N LEU A 83 5.12 -6.30 -0.68
CA LEU A 83 6.55 -6.24 -0.87
C LEU A 83 7.21 -6.28 0.51
N THR A 84 7.99 -7.32 0.75
CA THR A 84 8.66 -7.56 2.02
C THR A 84 10.15 -7.63 1.80
N PHE A 85 10.91 -6.83 2.53
CA PHE A 85 12.37 -6.93 2.61
C PHE A 85 12.75 -7.52 3.96
N THR A 86 13.65 -8.48 3.97
CA THR A 86 14.10 -9.12 5.21
C THR A 86 15.60 -9.37 5.16
N GLN A 87 16.30 -8.94 6.21
CA GLN A 87 17.72 -9.17 6.39
C GLN A 87 17.92 -9.99 7.66
N GLY A 88 18.72 -11.06 7.56
CA GLY A 88 18.93 -11.99 8.66
C GLY A 88 17.77 -12.99 8.82
N ARG A 89 17.77 -13.73 9.93
CA ARG A 89 16.77 -14.76 10.23
C ARG A 89 16.19 -14.50 11.61
N TRP A 90 14.89 -14.77 11.74
CA TRP A 90 14.24 -14.75 13.05
C TRP A 90 14.63 -15.99 13.86
N ASN A 91 15.13 -15.79 15.08
CA ASN A 91 15.43 -16.89 15.99
C ASN A 91 14.16 -17.29 16.76
N TYR A 92 13.44 -18.29 16.23
CA TYR A 92 12.18 -18.77 16.84
C TYR A 92 12.38 -19.45 18.20
N GLU A 93 13.56 -20.01 18.46
CA GLU A 93 13.86 -20.71 19.72
C GLU A 93 14.02 -19.71 20.86
N ASP A 94 14.85 -18.68 20.66
CA ASP A 94 15.17 -17.71 21.72
C ASP A 94 14.17 -16.55 21.80
N TRP A 95 13.64 -16.08 20.65
CA TRP A 95 12.78 -14.89 20.60
C TRP A 95 11.29 -15.21 20.56
N GLY A 96 10.92 -16.48 20.36
CA GLY A 96 9.55 -16.94 20.22
C GLY A 96 8.95 -16.57 18.86
N TYR A 97 7.61 -16.48 18.79
CA TYR A 97 6.92 -16.17 17.53
C TYR A 97 6.92 -14.65 17.24
N PRO A 98 7.21 -14.21 16.01
CA PRO A 98 7.21 -12.79 15.67
C PRO A 98 5.76 -12.24 15.58
N ILE A 99 5.63 -10.91 15.72
CA ILE A 99 4.32 -10.21 15.65
C ILE A 99 3.71 -10.35 14.24
N VAL A 100 4.56 -10.37 13.23
CA VAL A 100 4.21 -10.50 11.81
C VAL A 100 5.05 -11.67 11.28
N PRO A 101 4.51 -12.56 10.42
CA PRO A 101 5.27 -13.70 9.92
C PRO A 101 6.61 -13.27 9.34
N SER A 102 7.71 -13.91 9.75
CA SER A 102 9.02 -13.65 9.17
C SER A 102 9.02 -14.17 7.74
N ALA A 103 9.36 -13.30 6.79
CA ALA A 103 9.69 -13.73 5.44
C ALA A 103 11.08 -14.37 5.40
N GLY A 104 11.39 -15.06 4.31
CA GLY A 104 12.74 -15.54 4.03
C GLY A 104 13.73 -14.39 3.87
N THR A 105 15.03 -14.68 3.98
CA THR A 105 16.08 -13.69 3.71
C THR A 105 15.99 -13.18 2.27
N GLY A 106 16.05 -11.87 2.08
CA GLY A 106 16.03 -11.23 0.77
C GLY A 106 14.77 -10.39 0.58
N VAL A 107 14.09 -10.64 -0.54
CA VAL A 107 12.90 -9.89 -0.94
C VAL A 107 11.80 -10.84 -1.41
N GLU A 108 10.58 -10.60 -0.94
CA GLU A 108 9.39 -11.31 -1.34
C GLU A 108 8.41 -10.31 -1.95
N LEU A 109 7.84 -10.66 -3.10
CA LEU A 109 6.93 -9.80 -3.85
C LEU A 109 5.79 -10.65 -4.42
N TRP A 110 4.55 -10.24 -4.14
CA TRP A 110 3.37 -10.78 -4.80
C TRP A 110 2.33 -9.69 -5.01
N ALA A 111 1.52 -9.84 -6.05
CA ALA A 111 0.53 -8.85 -6.43
C ALA A 111 -0.71 -9.49 -7.04
N TRP A 112 -1.86 -8.85 -6.84
CA TRP A 112 -3.08 -9.15 -7.56
C TRP A 112 -3.23 -8.14 -8.70
N LEU A 113 -3.02 -8.59 -9.92
CA LEU A 113 -3.18 -7.78 -11.13
C LEU A 113 -4.59 -7.95 -11.70
N TRP A 114 -5.11 -6.90 -12.36
CA TRP A 114 -6.30 -7.05 -13.20
C TRP A 114 -6.02 -8.06 -14.31
N LYS A 115 -6.98 -8.97 -14.54
CA LYS A 115 -6.91 -9.94 -15.64
C LYS A 115 -7.24 -9.22 -16.96
N ASP A 116 -6.27 -8.49 -17.47
CA ASP A 116 -6.28 -7.92 -18.82
C ASP A 116 -5.42 -8.78 -19.77
N GLY A 117 -5.51 -8.53 -21.07
CA GLY A 117 -4.66 -9.21 -22.07
C GLY A 117 -3.18 -8.83 -22.01
N LYS A 118 -2.73 -8.13 -20.96
CA LYS A 118 -1.38 -7.59 -20.79
C LYS A 118 -0.74 -8.00 -19.46
N LEU A 119 -1.29 -9.03 -18.79
CA LEU A 119 -0.85 -9.49 -17.47
C LEU A 119 0.68 -9.60 -17.34
N ASP A 120 1.33 -10.38 -18.22
CA ASP A 120 2.78 -10.63 -18.14
C ASP A 120 3.60 -9.36 -18.35
N LYS A 121 3.15 -8.50 -19.27
CA LYS A 121 3.78 -7.19 -19.52
C LYS A 121 3.65 -6.27 -18.31
N ASN A 122 2.47 -6.23 -17.69
CA ASN A 122 2.20 -5.41 -16.51
C ASN A 122 3.01 -5.91 -15.32
N TRP A 123 3.07 -7.23 -15.10
CA TRP A 123 3.92 -7.85 -14.08
C TRP A 123 5.39 -7.46 -14.25
N LYS A 124 5.96 -7.69 -15.44
CA LYS A 124 7.35 -7.34 -15.73
C LYS A 124 7.62 -5.84 -15.55
N SER A 125 6.71 -4.99 -15.98
CA SER A 125 6.90 -3.54 -15.84
C SER A 125 6.78 -3.08 -14.38
N LEU A 126 5.89 -3.71 -13.61
CA LEU A 126 5.72 -3.50 -12.18
C LEU A 126 6.99 -3.87 -11.41
N THR A 127 7.54 -5.07 -11.61
CA THR A 127 8.78 -5.51 -10.95
C THR A 127 9.95 -4.60 -11.29
N ASN A 128 10.06 -4.16 -12.56
CA ASN A 128 11.09 -3.23 -12.99
C ASN A 128 10.98 -1.84 -12.34
N ALA A 129 9.77 -1.30 -12.25
CA ALA A 129 9.57 0.01 -11.62
C ALA A 129 9.85 -0.04 -10.10
N LEU A 130 9.44 -1.11 -9.42
CA LEU A 130 9.71 -1.31 -8.00
C LEU A 130 11.21 -1.51 -7.73
N ALA A 131 11.93 -2.20 -8.60
CA ALA A 131 13.39 -2.34 -8.50
C ALA A 131 14.09 -0.99 -8.49
N GLY A 132 13.69 -0.09 -9.40
CA GLY A 132 14.21 1.28 -9.46
C GLY A 132 13.83 2.10 -8.23
N LEU A 133 12.60 1.96 -7.73
CA LEU A 133 12.11 2.72 -6.58
C LEU A 133 12.79 2.33 -5.27
N PHE A 134 13.01 1.04 -5.04
CA PHE A 134 13.60 0.51 -3.81
C PHE A 134 15.11 0.25 -3.91
N CYS A 135 15.72 0.57 -5.06
CA CYS A 135 17.11 0.24 -5.37
C CYS A 135 17.45 -1.24 -5.09
N ALA A 136 16.47 -2.11 -5.33
CA ALA A 136 16.54 -3.53 -5.02
C ALA A 136 16.59 -4.34 -6.31
N SER A 137 17.17 -5.53 -6.23
CA SER A 137 17.33 -6.42 -7.38
C SER A 137 16.03 -7.17 -7.75
N LEU A 138 14.87 -6.49 -7.66
CA LEU A 138 13.55 -7.02 -7.98
C LEU A 138 13.38 -7.35 -9.47
N ASN A 139 14.24 -6.81 -10.34
CA ASN A 139 14.28 -7.12 -11.77
C ASN A 139 14.53 -8.60 -12.07
N PHE A 140 15.12 -9.35 -11.13
CA PHE A 140 15.33 -10.79 -11.27
C PHE A 140 14.05 -11.61 -11.08
N ILE A 141 12.97 -11.01 -10.57
CA ILE A 141 11.64 -11.63 -10.50
C ILE A 141 11.02 -11.60 -11.89
N ASP A 142 11.40 -12.59 -12.69
CA ASP A 142 10.92 -12.83 -14.05
C ASP A 142 10.02 -14.08 -14.11
N ASP A 143 9.59 -14.44 -15.33
CA ASP A 143 8.66 -15.55 -15.56
C ASP A 143 9.22 -16.92 -15.14
N THR A 144 10.53 -17.04 -14.88
CA THR A 144 11.17 -18.30 -14.49
C THR A 144 11.07 -18.58 -12.99
N ILE A 145 10.94 -17.54 -12.18
CA ILE A 145 10.78 -17.64 -10.72
C ILE A 145 9.44 -17.08 -10.23
N THR A 146 8.59 -16.63 -11.15
CA THR A 146 7.21 -16.22 -10.87
C THR A 146 6.26 -17.42 -10.97
N VAL A 147 5.37 -17.55 -10.00
CA VAL A 147 4.30 -18.55 -10.02
C VAL A 147 2.95 -17.83 -9.96
N GLN A 148 1.96 -18.29 -10.73
CA GLN A 148 0.58 -17.83 -10.65
C GLN A 148 -0.30 -18.87 -9.94
N PRO A 149 -0.34 -18.87 -8.59
CA PRO A 149 -1.15 -19.82 -7.83
C PRO A 149 -2.64 -19.56 -8.05
N LYS A 150 -3.39 -20.58 -8.47
CA LYS A 150 -4.84 -20.44 -8.73
C LYS A 150 -5.72 -20.53 -7.47
N LEU A 151 -5.21 -21.10 -6.39
CA LEU A 151 -6.02 -21.49 -5.22
C LEU A 151 -5.44 -21.08 -3.86
N SER A 152 -4.11 -20.87 -3.77
CA SER A 152 -3.42 -20.76 -2.47
C SER A 152 -3.54 -19.39 -1.80
N PHE A 153 -3.77 -18.33 -2.57
CA PHE A 153 -3.85 -16.98 -2.05
C PHE A 153 -5.26 -16.43 -2.19
N ARG A 154 -5.71 -15.70 -1.17
CA ARG A 154 -6.91 -14.87 -1.22
C ARG A 154 -6.47 -13.41 -1.05
N PRO A 155 -7.10 -12.45 -1.74
CA PRO A 155 -6.84 -11.03 -1.50
C PRO A 155 -7.05 -10.71 -0.01
N GLU A 156 -6.08 -10.06 0.63
CA GLU A 156 -6.19 -9.61 2.02
C GLU A 156 -6.79 -8.21 2.12
N GLY A 157 -6.79 -7.47 1.00
CA GLY A 157 -7.33 -6.13 0.93
C GLY A 157 -8.85 -6.06 1.12
N LEU A 158 -9.31 -4.92 1.63
CA LEU A 158 -10.74 -4.56 1.72
C LEU A 158 -11.29 -4.23 0.32
N TYR A 159 -11.45 -5.22 -0.55
CA TYR A 159 -11.89 -5.03 -1.93
C TYR A 159 -13.37 -4.58 -2.05
N ASN A 160 -14.18 -4.84 -1.02
CA ASN A 160 -15.62 -4.55 -1.01
C ASN A 160 -16.01 -3.31 -0.20
N ASP A 161 -15.08 -2.71 0.53
CA ASP A 161 -15.33 -1.45 1.24
C ASP A 161 -14.97 -0.28 0.32
N PHE A 162 -15.63 0.86 0.51
CA PHE A 162 -15.33 2.11 -0.19
C PHE A 162 -13.92 2.68 0.11
N TYR A 163 -13.04 1.90 0.76
CA TYR A 163 -11.74 2.33 1.29
C TYR A 163 -10.63 1.34 0.91
N SER A 164 -9.51 1.87 0.41
CA SER A 164 -8.28 1.10 0.22
C SER A 164 -7.38 1.18 1.45
N LEU A 165 -6.88 0.04 1.93
CA LEU A 165 -5.97 -0.07 3.06
C LEU A 165 -4.53 -0.28 2.58
N TYR A 166 -3.62 0.59 3.01
CA TYR A 166 -2.19 0.43 2.86
C TYR A 166 -1.60 0.18 4.23
N SER A 167 -0.90 -0.95 4.37
CA SER A 167 -0.12 -1.26 5.58
C SER A 167 1.35 -1.36 5.19
N TYR A 168 2.21 -0.68 5.91
CA TYR A 168 3.66 -0.89 5.82
C TYR A 168 4.22 -0.97 7.23
N GLY A 169 5.26 -1.78 7.40
CA GLY A 169 5.87 -1.97 8.71
C GLY A 169 7.34 -2.34 8.62
N ILE A 170 8.05 -2.08 9.70
CA ILE A 170 9.48 -2.37 9.86
C ILE A 170 9.64 -3.14 11.16
N ILE A 171 10.30 -4.30 11.09
CA ILE A 171 10.65 -5.11 12.25
C ILE A 171 12.16 -5.22 12.31
N CYS A 172 12.73 -4.78 13.43
CA CYS A 172 14.17 -4.88 13.69
C CYS A 172 14.41 -5.51 15.07
N ALA A 173 15.34 -6.46 15.12
CA ALA A 173 15.92 -6.97 16.36
C ALA A 173 17.40 -6.56 16.39
N CYS A 174 17.72 -5.54 17.17
CA CYS A 174 19.07 -4.96 17.26
C CYS A 174 19.71 -5.27 18.61
#